data_AF-A0A429PLZ4-F1
#
_entry.id   AF-A0A429PLZ4-F1
#
_cell.length_a   1.000
_cell.length_b   1.000
_cell.length_c   1.000
_cell.angle_alpha   90.00
_cell.angle_beta   90.00
_cell.angle_gamma   90.00
#
_symmetry.space_group_name_H-M   'P 1'
#
loop_
_entity.id
_entity.type
_entity.pdbx_description
1 polymer ?
#
loop_
_entity_poly.entity_id
_entity_poly.type
_entity_poly.pdbx_seq_one_letter_code
_entity_poly.pdbx_strand_id
1 'polypeptide(L)'
;MERFPGIPREAVLKEDLLRGGVAFDPAALSGNEGGEVKPKSYFIFSFDHRTLPELGEAALNRPPEEIVLTGGPYGLRRTVVSVRVNPSSPYRVAPDGDGALALFLDGARIADVGLPPMPEYYRHPLSNGKSVMEVAPTIQWGYLIYLTVFRVCQYFGAKEECQYCDINHNWRQHKAAGRPYTGVKPVDEVLEALEIIDRHDTARASTAYTLTGGAVTSQVGGKDEADFYGQYAQAIEERFPGRWIGKVVAQALPKEDVQRFHDYGIRIYHPNYEVWDRRLFELYCPGKERYIGRDEWHRRILDSAEVFGPRNVIPNFVAGVEMARPSGFLTVDEAIASTREGLRFFMSRGITPRFTTWCPEPTTPLGRENPDGAPLEYHLRLLEAYTETLRENGLTAPPGYGPAGPGRAVFSVSSFMDALTPEPGEGE
;
A
#
# COMPACT_ATOMS: atom_id res chain seq x y z
N MET A 1 -1.19 23.57 -5.65
CA MET A 1 -2.35 23.82 -4.76
C MET A 1 -3.34 24.79 -5.39
N GLU A 2 -2.94 26.02 -5.79
CA GLU A 2 -3.85 27.02 -6.38
C GLU A 2 -4.62 26.54 -7.63
N ARG A 3 -3.97 25.74 -8.48
CA ARG A 3 -4.59 25.12 -9.68
C ARG A 3 -5.68 24.09 -9.36
N PHE A 4 -5.74 23.59 -8.12
CA PHE A 4 -6.63 22.49 -7.70
C PHE A 4 -7.32 22.83 -6.36
N PRO A 5 -8.15 23.90 -6.31
CA PRO A 5 -8.72 24.39 -5.05
C PRO A 5 -9.72 23.43 -4.40
N GLY A 6 -10.28 22.48 -5.17
CA GLY A 6 -11.20 21.46 -4.66
C GLY A 6 -10.51 20.26 -3.98
N ILE A 7 -9.19 20.12 -4.13
CA ILE A 7 -8.42 19.04 -3.50
C ILE A 7 -7.84 19.53 -2.17
N PRO A 8 -7.97 18.77 -1.07
CA PRO A 8 -7.34 19.10 0.20
C PRO A 8 -5.82 19.30 0.06
N ARG A 9 -5.27 20.32 0.72
CA ARG A 9 -3.83 20.63 0.67
C ARG A 9 -2.98 19.45 1.14
N GLU A 10 -3.49 18.72 2.12
CA GLU A 10 -2.91 17.49 2.65
C GLU A 10 -2.75 16.42 1.57
N ALA A 11 -3.80 16.20 0.76
CA ALA A 11 -3.78 15.25 -0.34
C ALA A 11 -2.77 15.68 -1.43
N VAL A 12 -2.70 16.98 -1.74
CA VAL A 12 -1.72 17.50 -2.71
C VAL A 12 -0.29 17.20 -2.27
N LEU A 13 0.06 17.55 -1.04
CA LEU A 13 1.41 17.34 -0.52
C LEU A 13 1.75 15.85 -0.40
N LYS A 14 0.79 15.04 0.02
CA LYS A 14 0.93 13.60 0.14
C LYS A 14 1.22 12.92 -1.21
N GLU A 15 0.47 13.24 -2.27
CA GLU A 15 0.76 12.69 -3.60
C GLU A 15 2.13 13.11 -4.11
N ASP A 16 2.55 14.35 -3.84
CA ASP A 16 3.85 14.84 -4.28
C ASP A 16 5.01 14.13 -3.58
N LEU A 17 4.88 13.89 -2.26
CA LEU A 17 5.82 13.10 -1.48
C LEU A 17 5.82 11.62 -1.87
N LEU A 18 4.65 11.04 -2.18
CA LEU A 18 4.56 9.65 -2.60
C LEU A 18 5.19 9.44 -3.99
N ARG A 19 4.94 10.32 -4.96
CA ARG A 19 5.56 10.15 -6.30
C ARG A 19 7.05 10.47 -6.32
N GLY A 20 7.51 11.42 -5.48
CA GLY A 20 8.86 11.98 -5.54
C GLY A 20 9.79 11.56 -4.40
N GLY A 21 9.25 10.94 -3.35
CA GLY A 21 9.99 10.54 -2.17
C GLY A 21 10.48 11.71 -1.31
N VAL A 22 11.21 11.38 -0.25
CA VAL A 22 11.71 12.31 0.76
C VAL A 22 13.14 11.96 1.16
N ALA A 23 13.96 12.98 1.36
CA ALA A 23 15.29 12.87 1.92
C ALA A 23 15.23 13.03 3.45
N PHE A 24 16.16 12.40 4.16
CA PHE A 24 16.31 12.58 5.60
C PHE A 24 17.66 13.21 5.90
N ASP A 25 17.66 14.16 6.82
CA ASP A 25 18.88 14.51 7.55
C ASP A 25 19.29 13.35 8.47
N PRO A 26 20.59 13.04 8.61
CA PRO A 26 21.08 12.05 9.58
C PRO A 26 20.49 12.20 10.98
N ALA A 27 20.32 13.43 11.47
CA ALA A 27 19.77 13.71 12.79
C ALA A 27 18.26 13.39 12.90
N ALA A 28 17.56 13.23 11.79
CA ALA A 28 16.15 12.84 11.73
C ALA A 28 15.95 11.32 11.66
N LEU A 29 17.02 10.54 11.50
CA LEU A 29 16.95 9.08 11.52
C LEU A 29 17.02 8.58 12.97
N SER A 30 15.97 7.88 13.39
CA SER A 30 15.95 7.18 14.67
C SER A 30 16.71 5.85 14.56
N GLY A 31 17.22 5.35 15.70
CA GLY A 31 17.76 4.00 15.79
C GLY A 31 16.75 2.91 15.35
N ASN A 32 17.26 1.71 15.09
CA ASN A 32 16.48 0.55 14.62
C ASN A 32 15.48 0.01 15.68
N GLU A 33 15.17 -1.29 15.66
CA GLU A 33 14.08 -1.93 16.43
C GLU A 33 14.15 -1.77 17.97
N GLY A 34 15.29 -1.32 18.52
CA GLY A 34 15.44 -0.98 19.95
C GLY A 34 15.13 0.48 20.31
N GLY A 35 14.73 1.31 19.34
CA GLY A 35 14.40 2.73 19.53
C GLY A 35 12.93 2.98 19.89
N GLU A 36 12.61 4.26 20.09
CA GLU A 36 11.25 4.73 20.42
C GLU A 36 10.38 5.04 19.19
N VAL A 37 10.96 5.01 18.00
CA VAL A 37 10.26 5.27 16.74
C VAL A 37 10.17 3.98 15.96
N LYS A 38 9.00 3.71 15.40
CA LYS A 38 8.77 2.54 14.55
C LYS A 38 9.50 2.69 13.20
N PRO A 39 10.51 1.86 12.90
CA PRO A 39 11.23 1.93 11.64
C PRO A 39 10.42 1.31 10.49
N LYS A 40 10.82 1.63 9.26
CA LYS A 40 10.35 0.98 8.03
C LYS A 40 10.67 -0.51 8.07
N SER A 41 9.66 -1.34 7.85
CA SER A 41 9.73 -2.80 7.96
C SER A 41 9.98 -3.50 6.62
N TYR A 42 9.90 -2.79 5.49
CA TYR A 42 10.14 -3.31 4.13
C TYR A 42 9.29 -4.54 3.77
N PHE A 43 8.09 -4.60 4.33
CA PHE A 43 7.27 -5.81 4.49
C PHE A 43 6.91 -6.56 3.19
N ILE A 44 6.83 -5.86 2.05
CA ILE A 44 6.53 -6.45 0.73
C ILE A 44 7.35 -5.82 -0.41
N PHE A 45 7.27 -4.49 -0.57
CA PHE A 45 7.99 -3.71 -1.58
C PHE A 45 9.06 -2.84 -0.93
N SER A 46 10.04 -2.36 -1.70
CA SER A 46 10.99 -1.38 -1.17
C SER A 46 10.32 -0.03 -0.94
N PHE A 47 9.54 0.43 -1.91
CA PHE A 47 8.98 1.78 -1.96
C PHE A 47 10.04 2.87 -1.85
N ASP A 48 11.22 2.67 -2.41
CA ASP A 48 12.31 3.65 -2.39
C ASP A 48 12.82 3.95 -3.81
N HIS A 49 13.32 5.18 -4.01
CA HIS A 49 13.85 5.63 -5.30
C HIS A 49 15.30 5.18 -5.55
N ARG A 50 15.90 4.46 -4.60
CA ARG A 50 17.26 3.94 -4.66
C ARG A 50 17.28 2.51 -4.12
N THR A 51 18.24 1.71 -4.55
CA THR A 51 18.42 0.36 -4.00
C THR A 51 18.88 0.42 -2.56
N LEU A 52 18.68 -0.65 -1.77
CA LEU A 52 19.05 -0.66 -0.35
C LEU A 52 20.50 -0.18 -0.07
N PRO A 53 21.54 -0.58 -0.82
CA PRO A 53 22.90 -0.07 -0.60
C PRO A 53 23.10 1.41 -0.94
N GLU A 54 22.27 1.96 -1.83
CA GLU A 54 22.35 3.35 -2.30
C GLU A 54 21.61 4.35 -1.38
N LEU A 55 20.88 3.85 -0.38
CA LEU A 55 20.18 4.70 0.61
C LEU A 55 21.11 5.35 1.64
N GLY A 56 22.40 5.00 1.65
CA GLY A 56 23.38 5.56 2.58
C GLY A 56 23.01 5.27 4.04
N GLU A 57 23.01 6.30 4.89
CA GLU A 57 22.68 6.15 6.31
C GLU A 57 21.27 5.61 6.56
N ALA A 58 20.31 5.93 5.69
CA ALA A 58 18.93 5.42 5.79
C ALA A 58 18.83 3.90 5.58
N ALA A 59 19.85 3.27 4.98
CA ALA A 59 19.94 1.81 4.90
C ALA A 59 20.27 1.17 6.26
N LEU A 60 21.06 1.88 7.07
CA LEU A 60 21.63 1.43 8.34
C LEU A 60 20.71 1.79 9.51
N ASN A 61 20.24 3.03 9.54
CA ASN A 61 19.31 3.59 10.52
C ASN A 61 17.98 3.79 9.81
N ARG A 62 17.16 2.74 9.79
CA ARG A 62 15.95 2.69 8.96
C ARG A 62 15.07 3.92 9.26
N PRO A 63 14.64 4.68 8.24
CA PRO A 63 13.71 5.78 8.45
C PRO A 63 12.39 5.24 9.01
N PRO A 64 11.53 6.10 9.57
CA PRO A 64 10.20 5.69 10.00
C PRO A 64 9.40 5.09 8.83
N GLU A 65 8.50 4.14 9.11
CA GLU A 65 7.62 3.56 8.07
C GLU A 65 6.71 4.63 7.43
N GLU A 66 6.23 5.55 8.26
CA GLU A 66 5.30 6.61 7.91
C GLU A 66 5.66 7.88 8.67
N ILE A 67 5.29 9.04 8.14
CA ILE A 67 5.33 10.31 8.86
C ILE A 67 3.93 10.92 8.90
N VAL A 68 3.65 11.72 9.93
CA VAL A 68 2.48 12.58 9.98
C VAL A 68 2.89 14.01 9.67
N LEU A 69 2.13 14.69 8.82
CA LEU A 69 2.30 16.10 8.53
C LEU A 69 1.16 16.91 9.15
N THR A 70 1.50 18.04 9.76
CA THR A 70 0.55 19.01 10.34
C THR A 70 1.07 20.44 10.21
N GLY A 71 0.21 21.43 10.41
CA GLY A 71 0.62 22.83 10.58
C GLY A 71 1.31 23.43 9.35
N GLY A 72 2.42 24.13 9.58
CA GLY A 72 3.16 24.85 8.54
C GLY A 72 2.41 26.04 7.90
N PRO A 73 3.01 26.71 6.90
CA PRO A 73 2.44 27.88 6.22
C PRO A 73 1.09 27.58 5.53
N TYR A 74 0.79 26.30 5.26
CA TYR A 74 -0.45 25.88 4.63
C TYR A 74 -1.56 25.51 5.62
N GLY A 75 -1.30 25.56 6.93
CA GLY A 75 -2.27 25.19 7.96
C GLY A 75 -2.78 23.76 7.80
N LEU A 76 -1.88 22.82 7.52
CA LEU A 76 -2.22 21.43 7.24
C LEU A 76 -2.90 20.79 8.45
N ARG A 77 -4.03 20.13 8.19
CA ARG A 77 -4.56 19.12 9.11
C ARG A 77 -3.68 17.87 9.02
N ARG A 78 -3.86 16.98 9.99
CA ARG A 78 -3.13 15.71 10.07
C ARG A 78 -3.29 14.89 8.77
N THR A 79 -2.18 14.49 8.16
CA THR A 79 -2.16 13.45 7.12
C THR A 79 -0.99 12.51 7.32
N VAL A 80 -1.23 11.21 7.10
CA VAL A 80 -0.21 10.15 7.21
C VAL A 80 0.35 9.89 5.82
N VAL A 81 1.67 9.91 5.67
CA VAL A 81 2.38 9.66 4.41
C VAL A 81 3.32 8.49 4.60
N SER A 82 3.21 7.48 3.73
CA SER A 82 4.20 6.39 3.67
C SER A 82 5.54 6.96 3.23
N VAL A 83 6.60 6.62 3.97
CA VAL A 83 7.95 7.10 3.65
C VAL A 83 8.49 6.33 2.45
N ARG A 84 8.91 7.11 1.45
CA ARG A 84 9.63 6.64 0.27
C ARG A 84 10.96 7.36 0.19
N VAL A 85 12.05 6.67 0.42
CA VAL A 85 13.34 7.32 0.57
C VAL A 85 13.86 7.72 -0.81
N ASN A 86 14.14 9.00 -0.95
CA ASN A 86 14.80 9.56 -2.11
C ASN A 86 15.85 10.59 -1.62
N PRO A 87 17.14 10.22 -1.55
CA PRO A 87 18.21 11.12 -1.12
C PRO A 87 18.34 12.39 -1.98
N SER A 88 17.86 12.35 -3.22
CA SER A 88 17.83 13.47 -4.16
C SER A 88 16.52 14.29 -4.13
N SER A 89 15.58 13.97 -3.23
CA SER A 89 14.32 14.71 -3.15
C SER A 89 14.54 16.16 -2.71
N PRO A 90 13.80 17.13 -3.28
CA PRO A 90 13.76 18.50 -2.78
C PRO A 90 13.05 18.58 -1.42
N TYR A 91 12.28 17.55 -1.07
CA TYR A 91 11.68 17.38 0.25
C TYR A 91 12.69 16.75 1.21
N ARG A 92 12.90 17.41 2.35
CA ARG A 92 13.80 16.94 3.40
C ARG A 92 13.13 16.97 4.77
N VAL A 93 13.17 15.86 5.50
CA VAL A 93 12.88 15.84 6.94
C VAL A 93 14.16 16.15 7.71
N ALA A 94 14.12 17.18 8.53
CA ALA A 94 15.24 17.64 9.34
C ALA A 94 14.73 18.29 10.64
N PRO A 95 15.55 18.39 11.70
CA PRO A 95 15.24 19.23 12.84
C PRO A 95 15.16 20.71 12.42
N ASP A 96 14.23 21.45 13.00
CA ASP A 96 14.15 22.90 12.91
C ASP A 96 15.07 23.59 13.94
N GLY A 97 14.96 24.92 14.06
CA GLY A 97 15.79 25.70 14.97
C GLY A 97 15.61 25.35 16.45
N ASP A 98 14.48 24.72 16.81
CA ASP A 98 14.15 24.29 18.17
C ASP A 98 14.41 22.79 18.38
N GLY A 99 14.92 22.10 17.35
CA GLY A 99 15.22 20.67 17.36
C GLY A 99 14.02 19.76 17.08
N ALA A 100 12.84 20.31 16.80
CA ALA A 100 11.66 19.54 16.42
C ALA A 100 11.74 19.15 14.94
N LEU A 101 11.24 17.97 14.57
CA LEU A 101 11.27 17.56 13.16
C LEU A 101 10.26 18.34 12.33
N ALA A 102 10.74 18.83 11.19
CA ALA A 102 9.94 19.53 10.20
C ALA A 102 10.25 19.02 8.79
N LEU A 103 9.30 19.23 7.89
CA LEU A 103 9.45 18.98 6.46
C LEU A 103 9.83 20.28 5.78
N PHE A 104 10.90 20.24 5.01
CA PHE A 104 11.41 21.34 4.20
C PHE A 104 11.27 21.01 2.72
N LEU A 105 10.93 22.01 1.91
CA LEU A 105 10.98 21.97 0.46
C LEU A 105 11.98 23.03 0.00
N ASP A 106 13.08 22.61 -0.64
CA ASP A 106 14.16 23.51 -1.08
C ASP A 106 14.67 24.45 0.04
N GLY A 107 14.73 23.92 1.26
CA GLY A 107 15.17 24.65 2.47
C GLY A 107 14.09 25.50 3.14
N ALA A 108 12.91 25.66 2.55
CA ALA A 108 11.78 26.35 3.19
C ALA A 108 10.92 25.36 4.00
N ARG A 109 10.65 25.66 5.26
CA ARG A 109 9.78 24.83 6.12
C ARG A 109 8.33 24.86 5.62
N ILE A 110 7.74 23.69 5.40
CA ILE A 110 6.37 23.54 4.86
C ILE A 110 5.40 22.78 5.78
N ALA A 111 5.89 21.98 6.73
CA ALA A 111 5.05 21.26 7.69
C ALA A 111 5.82 20.84 8.95
N ASP A 112 5.11 20.63 10.04
CA ASP A 112 5.56 19.86 11.21
C ASP A 112 5.55 18.36 10.90
N VAL A 113 6.54 17.62 11.39
CA VAL A 113 6.67 16.17 11.18
C VAL A 113 6.50 15.42 12.50
N GLY A 114 5.48 14.58 12.56
CA GLY A 114 5.29 13.59 13.62
C GLY A 114 5.80 12.21 13.21
N LEU A 115 6.41 11.50 14.16
CA LEU A 115 6.91 10.13 13.98
C LEU A 115 6.00 9.10 14.68
N PRO A 116 5.85 7.88 14.12
CA PRO A 116 5.07 6.84 14.75
C PRO A 116 5.83 6.29 15.96
N PRO A 117 5.20 6.23 17.16
CA PRO A 117 5.83 5.61 18.31
C PRO A 117 6.04 4.11 18.07
N MET A 118 7.06 3.54 18.70
CA MET A 118 7.26 2.10 18.76
C MET A 118 6.08 1.44 19.49
N PRO A 119 5.26 0.60 18.84
CA PRO A 119 4.16 -0.06 19.51
C PRO A 119 4.64 -1.08 20.54
N GLU A 120 3.91 -1.22 21.64
CA GLU A 120 4.27 -2.14 22.72
C GLU A 120 4.41 -3.59 22.25
N TYR A 121 3.52 -4.06 21.36
CA TYR A 121 3.58 -5.43 20.82
C TYR A 121 4.87 -5.73 20.03
N TYR A 122 5.62 -4.72 19.56
CA TYR A 122 6.93 -4.95 18.93
C TYR A 122 8.07 -5.17 19.92
N ARG A 123 7.86 -4.87 21.20
CA ARG A 123 8.85 -5.11 22.27
C ARG A 123 8.87 -6.55 22.74
N HIS A 124 7.95 -7.38 22.27
CA HIS A 124 7.82 -8.79 22.61
C HIS A 124 8.29 -9.65 21.42
N PRO A 125 9.31 -10.50 21.58
CA PRO A 125 9.71 -11.43 20.54
C PRO A 125 8.73 -12.61 20.46
N LEU A 126 8.68 -13.25 19.30
CA LEU A 126 8.11 -14.59 19.17
C LEU A 126 9.00 -15.61 19.89
N SER A 127 8.45 -16.79 20.18
CA SER A 127 9.12 -17.93 20.80
C SER A 127 10.38 -18.38 20.06
N ASN A 128 10.41 -18.21 18.73
CA ASN A 128 11.57 -18.49 17.88
C ASN A 128 12.59 -17.33 17.80
N GLY A 129 12.37 -16.24 18.54
CA GLY A 129 13.22 -15.06 18.60
C GLY A 129 13.01 -14.02 17.49
N LYS A 130 12.11 -14.27 16.52
CA LYS A 130 11.76 -13.25 15.50
C LYS A 130 10.99 -12.09 16.13
N SER A 131 11.12 -10.89 15.58
CA SER A 131 10.29 -9.75 16.00
C SER A 131 8.91 -9.83 15.37
N VAL A 132 7.88 -9.34 16.08
CA VAL A 132 6.52 -9.20 15.55
C VAL A 132 6.52 -8.35 14.28
N MET A 133 7.34 -7.30 14.20
CA MET A 133 7.43 -6.44 13.02
C MET A 133 7.86 -7.22 11.76
N GLU A 134 8.73 -8.21 11.88
CA GLU A 134 9.13 -9.03 10.72
C GLU A 134 8.00 -9.95 10.25
N VAL A 135 7.17 -10.46 11.17
CA VAL A 135 6.11 -11.43 10.87
C VAL A 135 4.78 -10.76 10.51
N ALA A 136 4.35 -9.77 11.29
CA ALA A 136 3.07 -9.08 11.19
C ALA A 136 3.23 -7.55 11.37
N PRO A 137 3.90 -6.86 10.44
CA PRO A 137 4.08 -5.42 10.53
C PRO A 137 2.74 -4.69 10.43
N THR A 138 2.49 -3.72 11.30
CA THR A 138 1.40 -2.76 11.15
C THR A 138 1.79 -1.62 10.22
N ILE A 139 0.83 -1.04 9.51
CA ILE A 139 0.96 0.18 8.69
C ILE A 139 -0.31 1.02 8.86
N GLN A 140 -0.42 2.13 8.13
CA GLN A 140 -1.55 3.06 8.19
C GLN A 140 -1.70 3.62 9.61
N TRP A 141 -0.59 4.08 10.17
CA TRP A 141 -0.49 4.59 11.53
C TRP A 141 -0.98 3.59 12.60
N GLY A 142 -0.72 2.30 12.37
CA GLY A 142 -1.10 1.20 13.26
C GLY A 142 -2.45 0.55 12.95
N TYR A 143 -3.25 1.14 12.04
CA TYR A 143 -4.59 0.65 11.71
C TYR A 143 -4.61 -0.77 11.11
N LEU A 144 -3.63 -1.09 10.25
CA LEU A 144 -3.63 -2.29 9.43
C LEU A 144 -2.46 -3.21 9.77
N ILE A 145 -2.73 -4.45 10.16
CA ILE A 145 -1.75 -5.53 10.24
C ILE A 145 -1.51 -6.09 8.83
N TYR A 146 -0.29 -6.00 8.32
CA TYR A 146 0.04 -6.34 6.95
C TYR A 146 0.78 -7.69 6.86
N LEU A 147 0.04 -8.75 6.55
CA LEU A 147 0.53 -10.13 6.53
C LEU A 147 0.97 -10.52 5.12
N THR A 148 2.21 -10.17 4.78
CA THR A 148 2.87 -10.69 3.57
C THR A 148 3.38 -12.11 3.83
N VAL A 149 2.49 -13.09 3.64
CA VAL A 149 2.75 -14.51 3.95
C VAL A 149 3.55 -15.22 2.87
N PHE A 150 3.53 -14.70 1.64
CA PHE A 150 4.37 -15.17 0.53
C PHE A 150 5.14 -14.00 -0.09
N ARG A 151 6.39 -13.82 0.32
CA ARG A 151 7.28 -12.71 -0.11
C ARG A 151 7.95 -12.94 -1.47
N VAL A 152 7.50 -13.94 -2.22
CA VAL A 152 7.99 -14.26 -3.56
C VAL A 152 6.78 -14.43 -4.47
N CYS A 153 6.90 -14.05 -5.73
CA CYS A 153 5.87 -14.18 -6.76
C CYS A 153 6.33 -15.15 -7.85
N GLN A 154 5.46 -16.09 -8.25
CA GLN A 154 5.80 -17.13 -9.23
C GLN A 154 5.86 -16.61 -10.68
N TYR A 155 5.28 -15.45 -11.00
CA TYR A 155 5.43 -14.83 -12.33
C TYR A 155 6.90 -14.56 -12.69
N PHE A 156 7.74 -14.20 -11.71
CA PHE A 156 9.18 -14.01 -11.93
C PHE A 156 9.89 -15.29 -12.38
N GLY A 157 9.40 -16.47 -11.99
CA GLY A 157 9.97 -17.75 -12.43
C GLY A 157 9.85 -17.96 -13.94
N ALA A 158 8.79 -17.40 -14.54
CA ALA A 158 8.54 -17.42 -15.97
C ALA A 158 9.05 -16.16 -16.70
N LYS A 159 9.68 -15.20 -15.99
CA LYS A 159 10.03 -13.86 -16.51
C LYS A 159 8.80 -13.06 -16.99
N GLU A 160 7.69 -13.24 -16.29
CA GLU A 160 6.38 -12.65 -16.59
C GLU A 160 5.94 -11.71 -15.46
N GLU A 161 6.89 -11.21 -14.65
CA GLU A 161 6.61 -10.26 -13.58
C GLU A 161 5.96 -8.97 -14.08
N CYS A 162 5.18 -8.34 -13.22
CA CYS A 162 4.65 -7.01 -13.52
C CYS A 162 5.81 -6.02 -13.59
N GLN A 163 5.84 -5.18 -14.63
CA GLN A 163 7.01 -4.38 -15.00
C GLN A 163 7.31 -3.22 -14.05
N TYR A 164 6.42 -2.96 -13.08
CA TYR A 164 6.56 -1.99 -11.99
C TYR A 164 6.73 -2.66 -10.61
N CYS A 165 6.73 -3.99 -10.52
CA CYS A 165 6.68 -4.69 -9.23
C CYS A 165 8.07 -5.18 -8.81
N ASP A 166 8.51 -4.79 -7.61
CA ASP A 166 9.84 -5.14 -7.10
C ASP A 166 9.84 -6.28 -6.07
N ILE A 167 8.71 -6.93 -5.76
CA ILE A 167 8.58 -7.89 -4.64
C ILE A 167 9.74 -8.91 -4.54
N ASN A 168 10.11 -9.57 -5.65
CA ASN A 168 11.22 -10.54 -5.64
C ASN A 168 12.59 -9.85 -5.56
N HIS A 169 12.75 -8.66 -6.14
CA HIS A 169 13.97 -7.88 -6.01
C HIS A 169 14.17 -7.40 -4.57
N ASN A 170 13.10 -6.92 -3.93
CA ASN A 170 13.07 -6.53 -2.54
C ASN A 170 13.42 -7.70 -1.61
N TRP A 171 12.82 -8.87 -1.85
CA TRP A 171 13.18 -10.09 -1.11
C TRP A 171 14.68 -10.44 -1.28
N ARG A 172 15.20 -10.44 -2.51
CA ARG A 172 16.60 -10.77 -2.80
C ARG A 172 17.58 -9.79 -2.14
N GLN A 173 17.33 -8.48 -2.20
CA GLN A 173 18.24 -7.49 -1.60
C GLN A 173 18.30 -7.63 -0.08
N HIS A 174 17.16 -7.87 0.59
CA HIS A 174 17.15 -8.03 2.04
C HIS A 174 17.79 -9.35 2.49
N LYS A 175 17.62 -10.42 1.71
CA LYS A 175 18.35 -11.68 1.93
C LYS A 175 19.86 -11.50 1.74
N ALA A 176 20.28 -10.80 0.70
CA ALA A 176 21.70 -10.49 0.47
C ALA A 176 22.29 -9.62 1.59
N ALA A 177 21.50 -8.73 2.18
CA ALA A 177 21.88 -7.93 3.35
C ALA A 177 21.82 -8.69 4.69
N GLY A 178 21.59 -10.02 4.67
CA GLY A 178 21.57 -10.85 5.88
C GLY A 178 20.35 -10.66 6.79
N ARG A 179 19.30 -9.97 6.33
CA ARG A 179 18.07 -9.79 7.12
C ARG A 179 17.28 -11.11 7.21
N PRO A 180 16.53 -11.35 8.31
CA PRO A 180 15.83 -12.62 8.57
C PRO A 180 14.57 -12.86 7.70
N TYR A 181 14.64 -12.52 6.41
CA TYR A 181 13.53 -12.62 5.46
C TYR A 181 13.15 -14.07 5.16
N THR A 182 11.90 -14.40 5.47
CA THR A 182 11.32 -15.71 5.16
C THR A 182 10.48 -15.61 3.89
N GLY A 183 10.65 -16.55 2.94
CA GLY A 183 9.91 -16.54 1.67
C GLY A 183 8.43 -16.89 1.86
N VAL A 184 8.15 -17.96 2.60
CA VAL A 184 6.81 -18.38 3.04
C VAL A 184 6.79 -18.35 4.56
N LYS A 185 5.93 -17.54 5.17
CA LYS A 185 5.82 -17.44 6.63
C LYS A 185 5.03 -18.63 7.18
N PRO A 186 5.53 -19.40 8.16
CA PRO A 186 4.73 -20.45 8.81
C PRO A 186 3.44 -19.89 9.43
N VAL A 187 2.37 -20.68 9.42
CA VAL A 187 1.05 -20.25 9.95
C VAL A 187 1.13 -20.02 11.45
N ASP A 188 1.80 -20.89 12.19
CA ASP A 188 2.03 -20.80 13.63
C ASP A 188 2.79 -19.52 14.02
N GLU A 189 3.83 -19.14 13.25
CA GLU A 189 4.52 -17.86 13.46
C GLU A 189 3.58 -16.65 13.29
N VAL A 190 2.72 -16.69 12.26
CA VAL A 190 1.73 -15.61 12.03
C VAL A 190 0.73 -15.54 13.18
N LEU A 191 0.20 -16.68 13.64
CA LEU A 191 -0.75 -16.71 14.74
C LEU A 191 -0.13 -16.26 16.07
N GLU A 192 1.13 -16.61 16.34
CA GLU A 192 1.86 -16.14 17.52
C GLU A 192 2.06 -14.62 17.47
N ALA A 193 2.47 -14.06 16.32
CA ALA A 193 2.61 -12.62 16.16
C ALA A 193 1.28 -11.89 16.38
N LEU A 194 0.17 -12.44 15.85
CA LEU A 194 -1.17 -11.89 16.07
C LEU A 194 -1.64 -12.01 17.52
N GLU A 195 -1.28 -13.09 18.23
CA GLU A 195 -1.56 -13.23 19.67
C GLU A 195 -0.86 -12.13 20.48
N ILE A 196 0.40 -11.83 20.15
CA ILE A 196 1.15 -10.75 20.80
C ILE A 196 0.49 -9.39 20.50
N ILE A 197 0.09 -9.13 19.25
CA ILE A 197 -0.63 -7.90 18.89
C ILE A 197 -1.96 -7.81 19.65
N ASP A 198 -2.76 -8.87 19.68
CA ASP A 198 -4.06 -8.87 20.37
C ASP A 198 -3.92 -8.56 21.87
N ARG A 199 -2.89 -9.14 22.50
CA ARG A 199 -2.60 -8.95 23.93
C ARG A 199 -2.11 -7.54 24.25
N HIS A 200 -1.28 -6.95 23.40
CA HIS A 200 -0.53 -5.72 23.72
C HIS A 200 -1.02 -4.47 22.97
N ASP A 201 -1.88 -4.60 21.96
CA ASP A 201 -2.58 -3.46 21.33
C ASP A 201 -3.79 -3.02 22.18
N THR A 202 -3.50 -2.53 23.39
CA THR A 202 -4.51 -2.15 24.38
C THR A 202 -5.38 -0.97 23.93
N ALA A 203 -4.83 -0.10 23.07
CA ALA A 203 -5.56 1.00 22.43
C ALA A 203 -6.48 0.52 21.30
N ARG A 204 -6.37 -0.75 20.88
CA ARG A 204 -7.06 -1.33 19.71
C ARG A 204 -6.88 -0.49 18.45
N ALA A 205 -5.67 0.05 18.27
CA ALA A 205 -5.35 0.85 17.10
C ALA A 205 -5.44 -0.01 15.82
N SER A 206 -5.04 -1.27 15.91
CA SER A 206 -5.13 -2.24 14.82
C SER A 206 -6.55 -2.81 14.74
N THR A 207 -7.23 -2.55 13.63
CA THR A 207 -8.64 -2.93 13.43
C THR A 207 -8.85 -3.80 12.19
N ALA A 208 -7.83 -3.98 11.35
CA ALA A 208 -7.90 -4.80 10.16
C ALA A 208 -6.59 -5.56 9.93
N TYR A 209 -6.66 -6.71 9.24
CA TYR A 209 -5.47 -7.37 8.67
C TYR A 209 -5.62 -7.55 7.16
N THR A 210 -4.50 -7.64 6.46
CA THR A 210 -4.46 -8.04 5.05
C THR A 210 -3.53 -9.23 4.86
N LEU A 211 -4.05 -10.34 4.38
CA LEU A 211 -3.28 -11.44 3.81
C LEU A 211 -2.92 -11.11 2.36
N THR A 212 -1.64 -11.22 2.03
CA THR A 212 -1.15 -10.92 0.68
C THR A 212 0.19 -11.62 0.42
N GLY A 213 0.58 -11.64 -0.84
CA GLY A 213 1.90 -12.07 -1.26
C GLY A 213 2.00 -12.06 -2.77
N GLY A 214 2.97 -12.80 -3.30
CA GLY A 214 3.07 -13.02 -4.73
C GLY A 214 2.02 -13.98 -5.27
N ALA A 215 1.85 -13.97 -6.59
CA ALA A 215 0.96 -14.88 -7.28
C ALA A 215 1.47 -16.34 -7.18
N VAL A 216 0.55 -17.28 -6.94
CA VAL A 216 0.78 -18.72 -7.09
C VAL A 216 0.19 -19.19 -8.42
N THR A 217 1.04 -19.60 -9.35
CA THR A 217 0.66 -20.07 -10.70
C THR A 217 0.74 -21.59 -10.86
N SER A 218 1.34 -22.28 -9.90
CA SER A 218 1.35 -23.74 -9.81
C SER A 218 0.96 -24.17 -8.39
N GLN A 219 1.93 -24.41 -7.51
CA GLN A 219 1.69 -24.74 -6.11
C GLN A 219 2.75 -24.15 -5.19
N VAL A 220 2.38 -23.94 -3.92
CA VAL A 220 3.29 -23.64 -2.81
C VAL A 220 2.95 -24.57 -1.66
N GLY A 221 3.90 -25.44 -1.28
CA GLY A 221 3.65 -26.46 -0.24
C GLY A 221 2.49 -27.41 -0.60
N GLY A 222 2.33 -27.74 -1.89
CA GLY A 222 1.28 -28.61 -2.41
C GLY A 222 -0.10 -27.96 -2.52
N LYS A 223 -0.22 -26.65 -2.27
CA LYS A 223 -1.48 -25.90 -2.31
C LYS A 223 -1.52 -24.97 -3.51
N ASP A 224 -2.69 -24.82 -4.13
CA ASP A 224 -2.96 -23.73 -5.08
C ASP A 224 -3.04 -22.38 -4.34
N GLU A 225 -3.31 -21.28 -5.06
CA GLU A 225 -3.37 -19.95 -4.44
C GLU A 225 -4.46 -19.83 -3.38
N ALA A 226 -5.64 -20.38 -3.65
CA ALA A 226 -6.81 -20.29 -2.80
C ALA A 226 -6.59 -21.05 -1.48
N ASP A 227 -6.09 -22.29 -1.56
CA ASP A 227 -5.75 -23.08 -0.37
C ASP A 227 -4.55 -22.50 0.38
N PHE A 228 -3.58 -21.96 -0.36
CA PHE A 228 -2.38 -21.38 0.24
C PHE A 228 -2.73 -20.15 1.11
N TYR A 229 -3.50 -19.19 0.61
CA TYR A 229 -3.93 -18.04 1.41
C TYR A 229 -5.06 -18.41 2.38
N GLY A 230 -5.95 -19.33 1.98
CA GLY A 230 -7.11 -19.77 2.73
C GLY A 230 -6.75 -20.41 4.07
N GLN A 231 -5.66 -21.18 4.14
CA GLN A 231 -5.20 -21.77 5.41
C GLN A 231 -4.86 -20.71 6.47
N TYR A 232 -4.34 -19.54 6.07
CA TYR A 232 -4.06 -18.45 7.01
C TYR A 232 -5.35 -17.76 7.43
N ALA A 233 -6.24 -17.48 6.49
CA ALA A 233 -7.55 -16.87 6.77
C ALA A 233 -8.33 -17.72 7.78
N GLN A 234 -8.46 -19.02 7.50
CA GLN A 234 -9.15 -19.96 8.37
C GLN A 234 -8.52 -20.00 9.76
N ALA A 235 -7.20 -20.18 9.86
CA ALA A 235 -6.52 -20.28 11.14
C ALA A 235 -6.61 -18.99 11.98
N ILE A 236 -6.58 -17.82 11.32
CA ILE A 236 -6.72 -16.52 12.01
C ILE A 236 -8.14 -16.37 12.56
N GLU A 237 -9.17 -16.61 11.75
CA GLU A 237 -10.56 -16.40 12.17
C GLU A 237 -11.05 -17.49 13.14
N GLU A 238 -10.51 -18.71 13.10
CA GLU A 238 -10.76 -19.73 14.13
C GLU A 238 -10.18 -19.32 15.49
N ARG A 239 -9.02 -18.66 15.52
CA ARG A 239 -8.32 -18.27 16.75
C ARG A 239 -8.75 -16.89 17.29
N PHE A 240 -9.04 -15.95 16.41
CA PHE A 240 -9.36 -14.56 16.72
C PHE A 240 -10.64 -14.09 16.02
N PRO A 241 -11.78 -14.78 16.21
CA PRO A 241 -12.98 -14.57 15.40
C PRO A 241 -13.44 -13.11 15.44
N GLY A 242 -13.42 -12.45 14.28
CA GLY A 242 -13.89 -11.07 14.14
C GLY A 242 -13.09 -10.02 14.92
N ARG A 243 -11.88 -10.35 15.41
CA ARG A 243 -11.02 -9.39 16.12
C ARG A 243 -10.58 -8.23 15.24
N TRP A 244 -10.40 -8.50 13.95
CA TRP A 244 -10.01 -7.54 12.93
C TRP A 244 -10.87 -7.75 11.68
N ILE A 245 -11.01 -6.71 10.87
CA ILE A 245 -11.56 -6.85 9.52
C ILE A 245 -10.56 -7.65 8.67
N GLY A 246 -10.89 -8.89 8.33
CA GLY A 246 -10.06 -9.73 7.48
C GLY A 246 -10.13 -9.33 6.01
N LYS A 247 -8.97 -9.17 5.39
CA LYS A 247 -8.83 -8.80 3.97
C LYS A 247 -7.85 -9.73 3.27
N VAL A 248 -8.09 -10.03 1.99
CA VAL A 248 -7.14 -10.80 1.18
C VAL A 248 -6.87 -10.12 -0.16
N VAL A 249 -5.59 -10.03 -0.51
CA VAL A 249 -5.09 -9.60 -1.82
C VAL A 249 -4.50 -10.81 -2.51
N ALA A 250 -5.14 -11.24 -3.59
CA ALA A 250 -4.72 -12.37 -4.42
C ALA A 250 -4.98 -12.05 -5.90
N GLN A 251 -4.66 -12.96 -6.82
CA GLN A 251 -5.10 -12.83 -8.21
C GLN A 251 -6.63 -12.80 -8.29
N ALA A 252 -7.22 -12.43 -9.43
CA ALA A 252 -8.64 -12.62 -9.66
C ALA A 252 -8.96 -14.12 -9.80
N LEU A 253 -9.40 -14.73 -8.70
CA LEU A 253 -9.65 -16.16 -8.60
C LEU A 253 -11.06 -16.53 -9.10
N PRO A 254 -11.29 -17.78 -9.51
CA PRO A 254 -12.63 -18.31 -9.76
C PRO A 254 -13.57 -18.10 -8.56
N LYS A 255 -14.87 -17.93 -8.83
CA LYS A 255 -15.86 -17.61 -7.80
C LYS A 255 -15.89 -18.62 -6.64
N GLU A 256 -15.72 -19.90 -6.92
CA GLU A 256 -15.66 -20.97 -5.91
C GLU A 256 -14.47 -20.84 -4.95
N ASP A 257 -13.32 -20.38 -5.44
CA ASP A 257 -12.14 -20.10 -4.63
C ASP A 257 -12.34 -18.87 -3.76
N VAL A 258 -12.94 -17.84 -4.35
CA VAL A 258 -13.32 -16.60 -3.65
C VAL A 258 -14.34 -16.89 -2.55
N GLN A 259 -15.28 -17.82 -2.76
CA GLN A 259 -16.23 -18.27 -1.75
C GLN A 259 -15.53 -18.88 -0.54
N ARG A 260 -14.48 -19.69 -0.74
CA ARG A 260 -13.70 -20.27 0.37
C ARG A 260 -13.14 -19.19 1.30
N PHE A 261 -12.58 -18.10 0.77
CA PHE A 261 -12.11 -16.98 1.60
C PHE A 261 -13.22 -16.36 2.45
N HIS A 262 -14.38 -16.14 1.86
CA HIS A 262 -15.54 -15.59 2.57
C HIS A 262 -16.02 -16.53 3.69
N ASP A 263 -16.09 -17.83 3.41
CA ASP A 263 -16.48 -18.86 4.37
C ASP A 263 -15.51 -18.95 5.55
N TYR A 264 -14.22 -18.71 5.31
CA TYR A 264 -13.21 -18.59 6.36
C TYR A 264 -13.28 -17.31 7.19
N GLY A 265 -14.15 -16.35 6.84
CA GLY A 265 -14.37 -15.13 7.62
C GLY A 265 -13.74 -13.87 7.04
N ILE A 266 -13.07 -13.94 5.88
CA ILE A 266 -12.61 -12.74 5.16
C ILE A 266 -13.82 -11.88 4.78
N ARG A 267 -13.65 -10.56 4.88
CA ARG A 267 -14.71 -9.57 4.60
C ARG A 267 -14.42 -8.69 3.41
N ILE A 268 -13.17 -8.57 2.97
CA ILE A 268 -12.80 -7.72 1.84
C ILE A 268 -11.83 -8.47 0.92
N TYR A 269 -12.11 -8.42 -0.38
CA TYR A 269 -11.31 -9.04 -1.41
C TYR A 269 -10.69 -7.99 -2.36
N HIS A 270 -9.39 -8.13 -2.62
CA HIS A 270 -8.61 -7.23 -3.46
C HIS A 270 -8.01 -7.93 -4.68
N PRO A 271 -8.81 -8.14 -5.75
CA PRO A 271 -8.34 -8.65 -7.04
C PRO A 271 -7.68 -7.52 -7.86
N ASN A 272 -6.48 -7.09 -7.47
CA ASN A 272 -5.81 -5.92 -8.08
C ASN A 272 -5.58 -6.12 -9.59
N TYR A 273 -5.94 -5.13 -10.39
CA TYR A 273 -5.90 -5.22 -11.86
C TYR A 273 -4.96 -4.18 -12.51
N GLU A 274 -4.54 -3.19 -11.72
CA GLU A 274 -3.30 -2.41 -11.88
C GLU A 274 -3.35 -1.29 -12.91
N VAL A 275 -3.73 -1.55 -14.17
CA VAL A 275 -3.81 -0.55 -15.24
C VAL A 275 -4.99 -0.85 -16.16
N TRP A 276 -5.75 0.19 -16.54
CA TRP A 276 -6.98 0.02 -17.31
C TRP A 276 -6.76 -0.27 -18.79
N ASP A 277 -5.90 0.49 -19.47
CA ASP A 277 -5.67 0.32 -20.91
C ASP A 277 -5.25 -1.12 -21.23
N ARG A 278 -5.91 -1.73 -22.23
CA ARG A 278 -5.67 -3.14 -22.60
C ARG A 278 -4.22 -3.39 -22.99
N ARG A 279 -3.66 -2.55 -23.86
CA ARG A 279 -2.29 -2.71 -24.35
C ARG A 279 -1.30 -2.53 -23.20
N LEU A 280 -1.53 -1.56 -22.31
CA LEU A 280 -0.68 -1.38 -21.13
C LEU A 280 -0.80 -2.55 -20.15
N PHE A 281 -1.98 -3.14 -19.97
CA PHE A 281 -2.15 -4.34 -19.15
C PHE A 281 -1.34 -5.52 -19.70
N GLU A 282 -1.44 -5.80 -21.00
CA GLU A 282 -0.69 -6.87 -21.67
C GLU A 282 0.84 -6.66 -21.53
N LEU A 283 1.30 -5.42 -21.69
CA LEU A 283 2.73 -5.08 -21.59
C LEU A 283 3.26 -5.07 -20.15
N TYR A 284 2.50 -4.50 -19.22
CA TYR A 284 2.96 -4.26 -17.85
C TYR A 284 2.64 -5.39 -16.90
N CYS A 285 1.66 -6.25 -17.22
CA CYS A 285 1.24 -7.38 -16.40
C CYS A 285 1.23 -8.70 -17.19
N PRO A 286 2.34 -9.10 -17.85
CA PRO A 286 2.34 -10.22 -18.78
C PRO A 286 1.92 -11.55 -18.14
N GLY A 287 2.29 -11.79 -16.87
CA GLY A 287 1.82 -12.97 -16.14
C GLY A 287 0.31 -12.96 -15.90
N LYS A 288 -0.27 -11.82 -15.50
CA LYS A 288 -1.72 -11.73 -15.29
C LYS A 288 -2.48 -11.97 -16.59
N GLU A 289 -1.98 -11.41 -17.69
CA GLU A 289 -2.56 -11.62 -19.02
C GLU A 289 -2.46 -13.09 -19.45
N ARG A 290 -1.29 -13.71 -19.33
CA ARG A 290 -1.11 -15.09 -19.79
C ARG A 290 -1.92 -16.11 -18.99
N TYR A 291 -1.98 -15.97 -17.67
CA TYR A 291 -2.59 -16.97 -16.79
C TYR A 291 -4.11 -16.80 -16.63
N ILE A 292 -4.61 -15.57 -16.70
CA ILE A 292 -6.03 -15.26 -16.49
C ILE A 292 -6.60 -14.49 -17.69
N GLY A 293 -5.89 -13.46 -18.15
CA GLY A 293 -6.34 -12.57 -19.23
C GLY A 293 -7.18 -11.41 -18.70
N ARG A 294 -7.00 -10.21 -19.26
CA ARG A 294 -7.65 -8.98 -18.77
C ARG A 294 -9.18 -9.10 -18.64
N ASP A 295 -9.83 -9.62 -19.67
CA ASP A 295 -11.30 -9.67 -19.72
C ASP A 295 -11.87 -10.65 -18.70
N GLU A 296 -11.21 -11.80 -18.53
CA GLU A 296 -11.54 -12.77 -17.50
C GLU A 296 -11.23 -12.24 -16.10
N TRP A 297 -10.15 -11.47 -15.94
CA TRP A 297 -9.83 -10.78 -14.69
C TRP A 297 -10.96 -9.85 -14.28
N HIS A 298 -11.45 -9.02 -15.21
CA HIS A 298 -12.59 -8.14 -14.98
C HIS A 298 -13.86 -8.92 -14.66
N ARG A 299 -14.15 -10.00 -15.40
CA ARG A 299 -15.30 -10.86 -15.13
C ARG A 299 -15.27 -11.42 -13.71
N ARG A 300 -14.11 -11.93 -13.27
CA ARG A 300 -13.92 -12.47 -11.91
C ARG A 300 -14.04 -11.42 -10.82
N ILE A 301 -13.62 -10.17 -11.07
CA ILE A 301 -13.90 -9.04 -10.17
C ILE A 301 -15.42 -8.87 -9.97
N LEU A 302 -16.19 -8.92 -11.06
CA LEU A 302 -17.65 -8.79 -10.98
C LEU A 302 -18.29 -10.00 -10.29
N ASP A 303 -17.88 -11.23 -10.62
CA ASP A 303 -18.38 -12.46 -9.97
C ASP A 303 -18.13 -12.44 -8.46
N SER A 304 -16.99 -11.89 -8.04
CA SER A 304 -16.61 -11.78 -6.62
C SER A 304 -17.57 -10.88 -5.83
N ALA A 305 -18.24 -9.93 -6.50
CA ALA A 305 -19.22 -9.06 -5.86
C ALA A 305 -20.48 -9.83 -5.43
N GLU A 306 -20.78 -10.98 -6.06
CA GLU A 306 -21.87 -11.85 -5.63
C GLU A 306 -21.55 -12.60 -4.33
N VAL A 307 -20.26 -12.74 -3.99
CA VAL A 307 -19.79 -13.40 -2.76
C VAL A 307 -19.64 -12.38 -1.63
N PHE A 308 -18.88 -11.31 -1.87
CA PHE A 308 -18.50 -10.34 -0.84
C PHE A 308 -19.47 -9.17 -0.71
N GLY A 309 -20.36 -8.98 -1.68
CA GLY A 309 -21.03 -7.70 -1.91
C GLY A 309 -20.11 -6.71 -2.62
N PRO A 310 -20.63 -5.87 -3.54
CA PRO A 310 -19.80 -5.04 -4.42
C PRO A 310 -18.91 -4.06 -3.67
N ARG A 311 -19.38 -3.48 -2.55
CA ARG A 311 -18.61 -2.54 -1.72
C ARG A 311 -17.35 -3.17 -1.09
N ASN A 312 -17.33 -4.50 -0.94
CA ASN A 312 -16.24 -5.24 -0.31
C ASN A 312 -15.29 -5.88 -1.34
N VAL A 313 -15.52 -5.68 -2.64
CA VAL A 313 -14.58 -6.01 -3.70
C VAL A 313 -13.88 -4.71 -4.10
N ILE A 314 -12.57 -4.63 -3.85
CA ILE A 314 -11.83 -3.38 -3.93
C ILE A 314 -10.55 -3.63 -4.75
N PRO A 315 -10.64 -3.64 -6.08
CA PRO A 315 -9.47 -3.77 -6.93
C PRO A 315 -8.59 -2.52 -6.83
N ASN A 316 -7.30 -2.66 -7.12
CA ASN A 316 -6.34 -1.55 -7.11
C ASN A 316 -5.88 -1.15 -8.52
N PHE A 317 -5.67 0.14 -8.72
CA PHE A 317 -4.83 0.71 -9.76
C PHE A 317 -3.45 1.11 -9.22
N VAL A 318 -2.42 0.97 -10.04
CA VAL A 318 -1.08 1.52 -9.76
C VAL A 318 -1.00 2.90 -10.43
N ALA A 319 -1.45 3.93 -9.74
CA ALA A 319 -1.59 5.27 -10.29
C ALA A 319 -0.22 5.83 -10.72
N GLY A 320 -0.10 6.16 -12.01
CA GLY A 320 1.09 6.74 -12.63
C GLY A 320 1.71 5.82 -13.69
N VAL A 321 1.51 4.49 -13.61
CA VAL A 321 2.13 3.57 -14.57
C VAL A 321 1.56 3.72 -15.97
N GLU A 322 0.34 4.23 -16.13
CA GLU A 322 -0.25 4.43 -17.45
C GLU A 322 0.47 5.51 -18.27
N MET A 323 1.28 6.37 -17.62
CA MET A 323 2.14 7.35 -18.29
C MET A 323 3.59 6.85 -18.47
N ALA A 324 3.93 5.66 -17.97
CA ALA A 324 5.31 5.16 -17.99
C ALA A 324 5.81 4.94 -19.42
N ARG A 325 6.86 5.65 -19.81
CA ARG A 325 7.56 5.50 -21.09
C ARG A 325 8.26 4.13 -21.17
N PRO A 326 8.43 3.58 -22.39
CA PRO A 326 8.10 4.17 -23.69
C PRO A 326 6.63 3.98 -24.11
N SER A 327 5.89 3.13 -23.41
CA SER A 327 4.59 2.63 -23.89
C SER A 327 3.39 3.44 -23.40
N GLY A 328 3.50 4.18 -22.31
CA GLY A 328 2.41 4.91 -21.67
C GLY A 328 1.88 6.10 -22.49
N PHE A 329 0.75 6.63 -22.05
CA PHE A 329 0.12 7.82 -22.61
C PHE A 329 1.05 9.03 -22.56
N LEU A 330 0.98 9.87 -23.59
CA LEU A 330 1.85 11.04 -23.73
C LEU A 330 1.32 12.24 -22.93
N THR A 331 0.01 12.28 -22.71
CA THR A 331 -0.66 13.39 -22.02
C THR A 331 -1.38 12.90 -20.77
N VAL A 332 -1.48 13.81 -19.79
CA VAL A 332 -2.28 13.57 -18.58
C VAL A 332 -3.76 13.35 -18.94
N ASP A 333 -4.27 14.06 -19.94
CA ASP A 333 -5.66 13.92 -20.39
C ASP A 333 -6.00 12.49 -20.82
N GLU A 334 -5.18 11.87 -21.67
CA GLU A 334 -5.37 10.50 -22.15
C GLU A 334 -5.27 9.48 -21.00
N ALA A 335 -4.28 9.64 -20.13
CA ALA A 335 -4.08 8.78 -18.97
C ALA A 335 -5.29 8.82 -18.02
N ILE A 336 -5.79 10.03 -17.70
CA ILE A 336 -6.96 10.21 -16.85
C ILE A 336 -8.24 9.69 -17.52
N ALA A 337 -8.40 9.90 -18.83
CA ALA A 337 -9.55 9.38 -19.57
C ALA A 337 -9.61 7.85 -19.49
N SER A 338 -8.47 7.17 -19.68
CA SER A 338 -8.35 5.71 -19.55
C SER A 338 -8.71 5.24 -18.14
N THR A 339 -8.05 5.78 -17.11
CA THR A 339 -8.31 5.37 -15.72
C THR A 339 -9.74 5.69 -15.27
N ARG A 340 -10.32 6.82 -15.71
CA ARG A 340 -11.73 7.18 -15.42
C ARG A 340 -12.73 6.23 -16.07
N GLU A 341 -12.45 5.70 -17.26
CA GLU A 341 -13.28 4.66 -17.89
C GLU A 341 -13.34 3.42 -16.99
N GLY A 342 -12.20 2.95 -16.49
CA GLY A 342 -12.15 1.83 -15.55
C GLY A 342 -12.85 2.11 -14.22
N LEU A 343 -12.67 3.30 -13.66
CA LEU A 343 -13.39 3.73 -12.46
C LEU A 343 -14.90 3.68 -12.68
N ARG A 344 -15.40 4.24 -13.79
CA ARG A 344 -16.82 4.22 -14.14
C ARG A 344 -17.35 2.80 -14.34
N PHE A 345 -16.58 1.95 -15.01
CA PHE A 345 -16.96 0.55 -15.23
C PHE A 345 -17.22 -0.19 -13.90
N PHE A 346 -16.32 -0.06 -12.92
CA PHE A 346 -16.49 -0.74 -11.64
C PHE A 346 -17.50 -0.03 -10.71
N MET A 347 -17.40 1.30 -10.59
CA MET A 347 -18.24 2.08 -9.67
C MET A 347 -19.72 2.09 -10.06
N SER A 348 -20.05 1.99 -11.35
CA SER A 348 -21.44 1.84 -11.79
C SER A 348 -22.08 0.50 -11.36
N ARG A 349 -21.28 -0.41 -10.80
CA ARG A 349 -21.70 -1.73 -10.27
C ARG A 349 -21.50 -1.82 -8.76
N GLY A 350 -21.26 -0.69 -8.09
CA GLY A 350 -21.02 -0.59 -6.65
C GLY A 350 -19.63 -1.04 -6.19
N ILE A 351 -18.78 -1.51 -7.10
CA ILE A 351 -17.40 -1.89 -6.81
C ILE A 351 -16.59 -0.62 -6.69
N THR A 352 -15.84 -0.47 -5.60
CA THR A 352 -15.09 0.77 -5.32
C THR A 352 -13.60 0.47 -5.44
N PRO A 353 -13.00 0.62 -6.64
CA PRO A 353 -11.56 0.52 -6.77
C PRO A 353 -10.87 1.50 -5.81
N ARG A 354 -9.64 1.14 -5.43
CA ARG A 354 -8.68 2.07 -4.86
C ARG A 354 -7.56 2.32 -5.85
N PHE A 355 -6.66 3.22 -5.50
CA PHE A 355 -5.38 3.34 -6.19
C PHE A 355 -4.24 3.52 -5.18
N THR A 356 -3.07 3.01 -5.57
CA THR A 356 -1.80 3.26 -4.88
C THR A 356 -0.93 4.11 -5.80
N THR A 357 -0.36 5.18 -5.25
CA THR A 357 0.56 6.05 -5.97
C THR A 357 1.80 5.24 -6.32
N TRP A 358 2.16 5.14 -7.59
CA TRP A 358 3.35 4.40 -8.00
C TRP A 358 4.62 5.03 -7.41
N CYS A 359 5.53 4.21 -6.89
CA CYS A 359 6.90 4.59 -6.58
C CYS A 359 7.76 4.04 -7.72
N PRO A 360 8.55 4.84 -8.46
CA PRO A 360 9.43 4.29 -9.48
C PRO A 360 10.61 3.48 -8.89
N GLU A 361 10.39 2.22 -8.46
CA GLU A 361 11.46 1.45 -7.82
C GLU A 361 12.59 1.13 -8.83
N PRO A 362 13.86 1.41 -8.49
CA PRO A 362 14.99 1.36 -9.43
C PRO A 362 15.37 -0.05 -9.87
N THR A 363 14.81 -1.08 -9.23
CA THR A 363 15.04 -2.48 -9.61
C THR A 363 14.08 -2.98 -10.68
N THR A 364 13.01 -2.24 -10.96
CA THR A 364 11.97 -2.62 -11.92
C THR A 364 12.24 -2.05 -13.31
N PRO A 365 11.81 -2.71 -14.40
CA PRO A 365 11.92 -2.16 -15.74
C PRO A 365 11.33 -0.74 -15.87
N LEU A 366 10.07 -0.55 -15.45
CA LEU A 366 9.43 0.76 -15.58
C LEU A 366 10.04 1.81 -14.67
N GLY A 367 10.44 1.45 -13.45
CA GLY A 367 11.05 2.40 -12.51
C GLY A 367 12.40 2.92 -13.01
N ARG A 368 13.23 2.07 -13.64
CA ARG A 368 14.50 2.51 -14.26
C ARG A 368 14.30 3.49 -15.41
N GLU A 369 13.28 3.25 -16.24
CA GLU A 369 13.00 4.07 -17.42
C GLU A 369 12.25 5.37 -17.08
N ASN A 370 11.62 5.43 -15.91
CA ASN A 370 10.76 6.54 -15.49
C ASN A 370 11.03 6.95 -14.02
N PRO A 371 12.25 7.38 -13.68
CA PRO A 371 12.65 7.63 -12.28
C PRO A 371 11.83 8.73 -11.58
N ASP A 372 11.20 9.62 -12.36
CA ASP A 372 10.37 10.73 -11.85
C ASP A 372 8.87 10.38 -11.75
N GLY A 373 8.47 9.20 -12.26
CA GLY A 373 7.08 8.76 -12.33
C GLY A 373 6.18 9.68 -13.18
N ALA A 374 4.88 9.64 -12.91
CA ALA A 374 3.92 10.56 -13.51
C ALA A 374 4.00 11.95 -12.84
N PRO A 375 3.69 13.05 -13.56
CA PRO A 375 3.69 14.38 -12.98
C PRO A 375 2.62 14.52 -11.89
N LEU A 376 2.83 15.42 -10.91
CA LEU A 376 1.85 15.68 -9.84
C LEU A 376 0.45 15.97 -10.38
N GLU A 377 0.37 16.70 -11.50
CA GLU A 377 -0.90 17.00 -12.17
C GLU A 377 -1.74 15.76 -12.48
N TYR A 378 -1.11 14.64 -12.88
CA TYR A 378 -1.81 13.38 -13.09
C TYR A 378 -2.47 12.90 -11.80
N HIS A 379 -1.72 12.81 -10.70
CA HIS A 379 -2.24 12.32 -9.42
C HIS A 379 -3.38 13.19 -8.88
N LEU A 380 -3.29 14.51 -9.05
CA LEU A 380 -4.34 15.44 -8.64
C LEU A 380 -5.61 15.28 -9.48
N ARG A 381 -5.48 15.15 -10.80
CA ARG A 381 -6.63 14.92 -11.68
C ARG A 381 -7.25 13.53 -11.49
N LEU A 382 -6.45 12.55 -11.06
CA LEU A 382 -6.97 11.24 -10.67
C LEU A 382 -7.84 11.34 -9.41
N LEU A 383 -7.45 12.14 -8.41
CA LEU A 383 -8.30 12.39 -7.23
C LEU A 383 -9.63 13.05 -7.62
N GLU A 384 -9.61 14.03 -8.52
CA GLU A 384 -10.84 14.65 -9.03
C GLU A 384 -11.72 13.62 -9.73
N ALA A 385 -11.17 12.86 -10.69
CA ALA A 385 -11.90 11.81 -11.39
C ALA A 385 -12.46 10.74 -10.43
N TYR A 386 -11.69 10.37 -9.40
CA TYR A 386 -12.09 9.41 -8.38
C TYR A 386 -13.27 9.92 -7.56
N THR A 387 -13.14 11.10 -6.95
CA THR A 387 -14.19 11.68 -6.11
C THR A 387 -15.46 12.03 -6.89
N GLU A 388 -15.31 12.48 -8.13
CA GLU A 388 -16.44 12.73 -9.04
C GLU A 388 -17.17 11.43 -9.38
N THR A 389 -16.45 10.37 -9.77
CA THR A 389 -17.07 9.08 -10.13
C THR A 389 -17.74 8.41 -8.92
N LEU A 390 -17.15 8.52 -7.74
CA LEU A 390 -17.79 8.07 -6.49
C LEU A 390 -19.14 8.76 -6.26
N ARG A 391 -19.17 10.10 -6.41
CA ARG A 391 -20.39 10.91 -6.25
C ARG A 391 -21.43 10.60 -7.33
N GLU A 392 -21.02 10.49 -8.60
CA GLU A 392 -21.88 10.13 -9.74
C GLU A 392 -22.66 8.83 -9.47
N ASN A 393 -22.05 7.88 -8.75
CA ASN A 393 -22.61 6.57 -8.46
C ASN A 393 -23.19 6.43 -7.04
N GLY A 394 -23.26 7.52 -6.26
CA GLY A 394 -23.80 7.50 -4.90
C GLY A 394 -23.04 6.59 -3.93
N LEU A 395 -21.74 6.38 -4.17
CA LEU A 395 -20.88 5.52 -3.35
C LEU A 395 -20.24 6.32 -2.21
N THR A 396 -19.77 5.60 -1.19
CA THR A 396 -19.02 6.16 -0.06
C THR A 396 -17.63 5.58 0.05
N ALA A 397 -16.86 6.02 1.04
CA ALA A 397 -15.50 5.52 1.25
C ALA A 397 -15.48 3.98 1.34
N PRO A 398 -14.51 3.31 0.68
CA PRO A 398 -14.39 1.87 0.78
C PRO A 398 -14.04 1.43 2.22
N PRO A 399 -14.59 0.30 2.69
CA PRO A 399 -14.33 -0.20 4.04
C PRO A 399 -12.89 -0.69 4.21
N GLY A 400 -12.44 -0.83 5.46
CA GLY A 400 -11.16 -1.47 5.77
C GLY A 400 -9.92 -0.60 5.54
N TYR A 401 -10.08 0.73 5.47
CA TYR A 401 -9.01 1.72 5.28
C TYR A 401 -8.98 2.85 6.32
N GLY A 402 -9.71 2.66 7.43
CA GLY A 402 -9.85 3.64 8.49
C GLY A 402 -10.78 4.79 8.12
N PRO A 403 -10.87 5.83 8.99
CA PRO A 403 -11.77 6.95 8.77
C PRO A 403 -11.38 7.74 7.53
N ALA A 404 -12.38 8.18 6.76
CA ALA A 404 -12.17 9.00 5.58
C ALA A 404 -12.07 10.50 5.93
N GLY A 405 -11.43 11.23 5.03
CA GLY A 405 -11.41 12.68 4.96
C GLY A 405 -10.20 13.37 5.57
N PRO A 406 -10.03 14.67 5.27
CA PRO A 406 -8.85 15.42 5.67
C PRO A 406 -8.72 15.53 7.19
N GLY A 407 -7.51 15.39 7.71
CA GLY A 407 -7.26 15.39 9.16
C GLY A 407 -7.52 14.05 9.85
N ARG A 408 -8.13 13.09 9.14
CA ARG A 408 -8.62 11.84 9.73
C ARG A 408 -7.99 10.61 9.07
N ALA A 409 -7.85 10.65 7.75
CA ALA A 409 -7.33 9.55 6.95
C ALA A 409 -6.01 8.98 7.50
N VAL A 410 -5.95 7.65 7.58
CA VAL A 410 -4.77 6.89 7.99
C VAL A 410 -4.17 6.08 6.85
N PHE A 411 -4.91 5.88 5.75
CA PHE A 411 -4.40 5.23 4.55
C PHE A 411 -3.21 6.00 4.01
N SER A 412 -2.02 5.40 3.87
CA SER A 412 -0.78 6.17 3.74
C SER A 412 -0.11 6.12 2.37
N VAL A 413 -0.53 5.22 1.48
CA VAL A 413 0.14 4.96 0.18
C VAL A 413 -0.52 5.63 -1.03
N SER A 414 -1.60 6.38 -0.80
CA SER A 414 -2.17 7.41 -1.69
C SER A 414 -3.13 8.27 -0.86
N SER A 415 -3.63 9.34 -1.45
CA SER A 415 -4.47 10.33 -0.78
C SER A 415 -5.96 10.22 -1.08
N PHE A 416 -6.42 9.12 -1.71
CA PHE A 416 -7.83 9.01 -2.07
C PHE A 416 -8.74 9.12 -0.84
N MET A 417 -8.38 8.49 0.29
CA MET A 417 -9.13 8.62 1.55
C MET A 417 -9.08 10.03 2.12
N ASP A 418 -7.97 10.76 1.98
CA ASP A 418 -7.85 12.15 2.42
C ASP A 418 -8.78 13.09 1.63
N ALA A 419 -9.09 12.77 0.36
CA ALA A 419 -9.94 13.58 -0.51
C ALA A 419 -11.45 13.32 -0.34
N LEU A 420 -11.85 12.28 0.39
CA LEU A 420 -13.27 11.95 0.58
C LEU A 420 -13.92 12.79 1.68
N THR A 421 -15.25 12.91 1.62
CA THR A 421 -16.03 13.49 2.70
C THR A 421 -16.30 12.40 3.75
N PRO A 422 -16.10 12.67 5.06
CA PRO A 422 -16.48 11.73 6.10
C PRO A 422 -17.98 11.39 6.05
N GLU A 423 -18.35 10.16 6.38
CA GLU A 423 -19.78 9.82 6.50
C GLU A 423 -20.41 10.52 7.73
N PRO A 424 -21.70 10.91 7.68
CA PRO A 424 -22.40 11.45 8.84
C PRO A 424 -22.38 10.44 10.00
N GLY A 425 -21.89 10.87 11.18
CA GLY A 425 -21.81 10.02 12.38
C GLY A 425 -20.48 9.31 12.60
N GLU A 426 -19.55 9.33 11.65
CA GLU A 426 -18.16 9.00 11.94
C GLU A 426 -17.52 10.22 12.64
N GLY A 427 -17.34 10.21 13.96
CA GLY A 427 -16.54 11.23 14.67
C GLY A 427 -17.22 12.02 15.80
N GLU A 428 -18.26 11.47 16.44
CA GLU A 428 -18.54 11.82 17.85
C GLU A 428 -17.71 10.94 18.80
#